data_AF-A0A6A8AI12-F1
#
_entry.id   AF-A0A6A8AI12-F1
#
_cell.length_a   1.000
_cell.length_b   1.000
_cell.length_c   1.000
_cell.angle_alpha   90.00
_cell.angle_beta   90.00
_cell.angle_gamma   90.00
#
_symmetry.space_group_name_H-M   'P 1'
#
loop_
_entity.id
_entity.type
_entity.pdbx_description
1 polymer ?
#
loop_
_entity_poly.entity_id
_entity_poly.type
_entity_poly.pdbx_seq_one_letter_code
_entity_poly.pdbx_strand_id
1 'polypeptide(L)' 'MGQPLQANEKYNYTIKTGSYPQIIHAKSKDVTGGVINCTEFTDANGKKYNNWIPAIRLE' A
#
# COMPACT_ATOMS: atom_id res chain seq x y z
N MET A 1 -23.92 6.97 -20.20
CA MET A 1 -22.81 7.42 -21.06
C MET A 1 -21.85 8.22 -20.19
N GLY A 2 -20.56 7.87 -20.15
CA GLY A 2 -19.56 8.61 -19.35
C GLY A 2 -19.07 9.87 -20.08
N GLN A 3 -18.68 10.89 -19.34
CA GLN A 3 -18.16 12.15 -19.90
C GLN A 3 -16.70 11.98 -20.38
N PRO A 4 -16.32 12.57 -21.53
CA PRO A 4 -14.94 12.51 -22.03
C PRO A 4 -14.01 13.45 -21.27
N LEU A 5 -12.79 12.98 -20.97
CA LEU A 5 -11.73 13.77 -20.33
C LEU A 5 -11.21 14.85 -21.29
N GLN A 6 -10.97 16.06 -20.77
CA GLN A 6 -10.50 17.21 -21.53
C GLN A 6 -8.99 17.46 -21.32
N ALA A 7 -8.34 17.98 -22.36
CA ALA A 7 -6.94 18.35 -22.30
C ALA A 7 -6.71 19.52 -21.32
N ASN A 8 -5.59 19.48 -20.59
CA ASN A 8 -5.19 20.46 -19.57
C ASN A 8 -6.13 20.60 -18.36
N GLU A 9 -7.05 19.66 -18.15
CA GLU A 9 -7.94 19.66 -16.99
C GLU A 9 -7.39 18.75 -15.88
N LYS A 10 -7.43 19.24 -14.63
CA LYS A 10 -7.03 18.46 -13.44
C LYS A 10 -8.24 17.77 -12.85
N TYR A 11 -8.20 16.44 -12.80
CA TYR A 11 -9.23 15.64 -12.16
C TYR A 11 -8.76 15.16 -10.79
N ASN A 12 -9.64 15.25 -9.80
CA ASN A 12 -9.37 14.77 -8.45
C ASN A 12 -10.06 13.43 -8.22
N TYR A 13 -9.32 12.49 -7.64
CA TYR A 13 -9.85 11.21 -7.20
C TYR A 13 -9.82 11.15 -5.68
N THR A 14 -10.89 10.62 -5.08
CA THR A 14 -10.93 10.33 -3.64
C THR A 14 -10.82 8.82 -3.47
N ILE A 15 -9.71 8.36 -2.91
CA ILE A 15 -9.52 6.96 -2.55
C ILE A 15 -10.14 6.76 -1.18
N LYS A 16 -11.25 6.01 -1.11
CA LYS A 16 -11.85 5.60 0.16
C LYS A 16 -11.39 4.19 0.48
N THR A 17 -10.46 4.05 1.41
CA THR A 17 -10.06 2.75 1.93
C THR A 17 -11.04 2.32 3.03
N GLY A 18 -11.39 1.02 3.07
CA GLY A 18 -12.08 0.44 4.21
C GLY A 18 -11.17 0.39 5.45
N SER A 19 -11.56 -0.41 6.46
CA SER A 19 -10.71 -0.67 7.62
C SER A 19 -9.36 -1.20 7.16
N TYR A 20 -8.34 -0.35 7.15
CA TYR A 20 -6.96 -0.77 7.02
C TYR A 20 -6.67 -1.57 8.29
N PRO A 21 -6.42 -2.89 8.22
CA PRO A 21 -6.09 -3.64 9.42
C PRO A 21 -4.91 -2.95 10.11
N GLN A 22 -4.76 -3.11 11.43
CA GLN A 22 -3.55 -2.64 12.10
C GLN A 22 -2.35 -3.47 11.63
N ILE A 23 -1.86 -3.14 10.44
CA ILE A 23 -0.72 -3.77 9.80
C ILE A 23 0.50 -3.11 10.42
N ILE A 24 1.37 -3.94 10.97
CA ILE A 24 2.67 -3.52 11.46
C ILE A 24 3.50 -3.11 10.23
N HIS A 25 3.58 -1.81 9.96
CA HIS A 25 4.39 -1.24 8.89
C HIS A 25 5.83 -1.00 9.37
N ALA A 26 6.47 -2.05 9.89
CA ALA A 26 7.82 -1.99 10.42
C ALA A 26 8.56 -3.29 10.11
N LYS A 27 9.89 -3.21 9.97
CA LYS A 27 10.74 -4.38 9.73
C LYS A 27 10.66 -5.37 10.89
N SER A 28 10.53 -4.89 12.12
CA SER A 28 10.33 -5.75 13.29
C SER A 28 9.32 -5.17 14.25
N LYS A 29 8.72 -6.04 15.06
CA LYS A 29 7.81 -5.66 16.14
C LYS A 29 7.92 -6.65 17.29
N ASP A 30 8.16 -6.11 18.48
CA ASP A 30 8.06 -6.88 19.71
C ASP A 30 6.59 -7.11 20.06
N VAL A 31 6.25 -8.37 20.30
CA VAL A 31 4.93 -8.81 20.71
C VAL A 31 5.04 -9.71 21.94
N THR A 32 3.95 -9.93 22.64
CA THR A 32 3.92 -10.91 23.72
C THR A 32 4.26 -12.29 23.14
N GLY A 33 5.39 -12.86 23.55
CA GLY A 33 5.87 -14.17 23.06
C GLY A 33 7.04 -14.12 22.07
N GLY A 34 7.51 -12.94 21.65
CA GLY A 34 8.74 -12.84 20.85
C GLY A 34 8.80 -11.62 19.92
N VAL A 35 9.67 -11.72 18.91
CA VAL A 35 9.89 -10.66 17.92
C VAL A 35 9.44 -11.16 16.55
N ILE A 36 8.53 -10.41 15.91
CA ILE A 36 8.16 -10.61 14.51
C ILE A 36 9.18 -9.84 13.66
N ASN A 37 9.75 -10.47 12.63
CA ASN A 37 10.73 -9.86 11.73
C ASN A 37 10.34 -10.11 10.26
N CYS A 38 10.32 -9.06 9.44
CA CYS A 38 10.01 -9.09 8.02
C CYS A 38 11.30 -8.90 7.20
N THR A 39 11.71 -9.93 6.46
CA THR A 39 12.92 -9.90 5.61
C THR A 39 12.62 -9.54 4.16
N GLU A 40 11.45 -9.95 3.66
CA GLU A 40 10.99 -9.70 2.30
C GLU A 40 9.47 -9.56 2.28
N PHE A 41 8.98 -8.60 1.50
CA PHE A 41 7.57 -8.42 1.17
C PHE A 41 7.40 -8.55 -0.35
N THR A 42 6.44 -9.35 -0.79
CA THR A 42 6.09 -9.46 -2.22
C THR A 42 4.70 -8.89 -2.44
N ASP A 43 4.55 -7.91 -3.35
CA ASP A 43 3.24 -7.33 -3.66
C ASP A 43 2.40 -8.23 -4.57
N ALA A 44 1.14 -7.83 -4.81
CA ALA A 44 0.20 -8.58 -5.64
C ALA A 44 0.66 -8.74 -7.11
N ASN A 45 1.61 -7.90 -7.55
CA ASN A 45 2.21 -7.95 -8.88
C ASN A 45 3.51 -8.79 -8.89
N GLY A 46 3.86 -9.44 -7.78
CA GLY A 46 5.05 -10.29 -7.66
C GLY A 46 6.35 -9.52 -7.43
N LYS A 47 6.30 -8.21 -7.15
CA LYS A 47 7.51 -7.42 -6.88
C LYS A 47 7.95 -7.57 -5.43
N LYS A 48 9.23 -7.89 -5.25
CA LYS A 48 9.89 -8.08 -3.96
C LYS A 48 10.44 -6.77 -3.42
N TYR A 49 10.31 -6.58 -2.13
CA TYR A 49 10.81 -5.43 -1.39
C TYR A 49 11.41 -5.89 -0.06
N ASN A 50 12.64 -5.48 0.20
CA ASN A 50 13.37 -5.93 1.40
C ASN A 50 13.35 -4.87 2.51
N ASN A 51 13.05 -3.62 2.16
CA ASN A 51 13.16 -2.47 3.06
C ASN A 51 11.91 -1.55 3.07
N TRP A 52 10.90 -1.79 2.22
CA TRP A 52 9.74 -0.91 2.02
C TRP A 52 8.49 -1.76 1.74
N ILE A 53 7.32 -1.41 2.29
CA ILE A 53 6.02 -1.96 1.83
C ILE A 53 5.16 -0.85 1.17
N PRO A 54 4.87 -0.89 -0.15
CA PRO A 54 4.09 0.17 -0.79
C PRO A 54 2.61 0.07 -0.38
N ALA A 55 2.10 1.08 0.33
CA ALA A 55 0.72 1.07 0.83
C ALA A 55 -0.33 1.37 -0.27
N ILE A 56 -0.04 2.30 -1.18
CA ILE A 56 -0.89 2.67 -2.33
C ILE A 56 0.01 3.02 -3.52
N ARG A 57 -0.33 2.55 -4.71
CA ARG A 57 0.29 2.96 -5.99
C ARG A 57 -0.81 3.35 -6.98
N LEU A 58 -0.63 4.49 -7.64
CA LEU A 58 -1.46 4.96 -8.75
C LEU A 58 -0.55 4.90 -9.98
N GLU A 59 -0.63 3.79 -10.70
CA GLU A 59 0.09 3.55 -11.96
C GLU A 59 -0.88 3.42 -13.12
#